data_AF-C1N9Q2-F1
#
_entry.id   AF-C1N9Q2-F1
#
_cell.length_a   1.000
_cell.length_b   1.000
_cell.length_c   1.000
_cell.angle_alpha   90.00
_cell.angle_beta   90.00
_cell.angle_gamma   90.00
#
_symmetry.space_group_name_H-M   'P 1'
#
loop_
_entity.id
_entity.type
_entity.pdbx_description
1 polymer ?
#
loop_
_entity_poly.entity_id
_entity_poly.type
_entity_poly.pdbx_seq_one_letter_code
_entity_poly.pdbx_strand_id
1 'polypeptide(L)'
;MGDAAYARLNKRPLITSVSLAQYLYFAAMWDVVYFWTAALIMIYKGNALPYPNVGHNYWGLEFSYLFMYIVVEWLRLTLMGQGNAALSKKLVYRSLLITPIVIYMHVYYMVQQTYILEMEVLLNAISIATTGITFMSGWFVAMGLPDADADGMRWVGGGNGNYNGNNWRGGGAPTGAAAAAMRSPGRGPNGAQALSPPRATFTVTGGAN
;
A
#
# COMPACT_ATOMS: atom_id res chain seq x y z
N MET A 1 -19.79 -7.80 -25.14
CA MET A 1 -18.77 -6.74 -25.32
C MET A 1 -18.72 -5.72 -24.16
N GLY A 2 -19.49 -5.88 -23.06
CA GLY A 2 -19.49 -4.94 -21.93
C GLY A 2 -18.43 -5.22 -20.84
N ASP A 3 -18.12 -6.49 -20.58
CA ASP A 3 -17.30 -6.88 -19.41
C ASP A 3 -15.84 -6.41 -19.50
N ALA A 4 -15.28 -6.35 -20.72
CA ALA A 4 -13.94 -5.84 -20.96
C ALA A 4 -13.84 -4.31 -20.80
N ALA A 5 -14.97 -3.58 -20.91
CA ALA A 5 -15.01 -2.13 -20.72
C ALA A 5 -15.11 -1.77 -19.23
N TYR A 6 -15.90 -2.52 -18.45
CA TYR A 6 -15.97 -2.36 -16.99
C TYR A 6 -14.65 -2.73 -16.30
N ALA A 7 -13.90 -3.69 -16.83
CA ALA A 7 -12.56 -4.03 -16.33
C ALA A 7 -11.52 -2.89 -16.53
N ARG A 8 -11.75 -1.98 -17.48
CA ARG A 8 -10.86 -0.84 -17.74
C ARG A 8 -11.21 0.43 -16.95
N LEU A 9 -12.45 0.54 -16.48
CA LEU A 9 -12.96 1.71 -15.73
C LEU A 9 -12.53 1.75 -14.26
N ASN A 10 -11.96 0.67 -13.72
CA ASN A 10 -11.51 0.62 -12.31
C ASN A 10 -10.00 0.77 -12.11
N LYS A 11 -9.25 1.14 -13.16
CA LYS A 11 -7.87 1.60 -13.00
C LYS A 11 -7.89 3.10 -12.75
N ARG A 12 -8.08 3.50 -11.49
CA ARG A 12 -7.70 4.86 -11.08
C ARG A 12 -6.20 5.02 -11.36
N PRO A 13 -5.77 6.05 -12.12
CA PRO A 13 -4.36 6.36 -12.19
C PRO A 13 -3.88 6.71 -10.78
N LEU A 14 -3.11 5.81 -10.19
CA LEU A 14 -2.46 6.02 -8.90
C LEU A 14 -1.42 7.12 -9.12
N ILE A 15 -1.75 8.37 -8.80
CA ILE A 15 -0.77 9.45 -8.78
C ILE A 15 0.06 9.23 -7.52
N THR A 16 1.14 8.48 -7.65
CA THR A 16 2.15 8.31 -6.61
C THR A 16 2.92 9.61 -6.44
N SER A 17 3.39 9.90 -5.23
CA SER A 17 4.14 11.13 -4.99
C SER A 17 5.54 11.01 -5.60
N VAL A 18 5.77 11.73 -6.70
CA VAL A 18 7.06 11.74 -7.41
C VAL A 18 8.19 12.25 -6.51
N SER A 19 7.92 13.28 -5.70
CA SER A 19 8.91 13.84 -4.76
C SER A 19 9.38 12.81 -3.72
N LEU A 20 8.45 12.03 -3.15
CA LEU A 20 8.78 10.98 -2.18
C LEU A 20 9.60 9.86 -2.83
N ALA A 21 9.26 9.48 -4.07
CA ALA A 21 10.02 8.49 -4.83
C ALA A 21 11.47 8.96 -5.10
N GLN A 22 11.66 10.24 -5.43
CA GLN A 22 13.00 10.81 -5.65
C GLN A 22 13.85 10.77 -4.37
N TYR A 23 13.29 11.17 -3.22
CA TYR A 23 14.01 11.13 -1.95
C TYR A 23 14.30 9.71 -1.47
N LEU A 24 13.40 8.76 -1.70
CA LEU A 24 13.65 7.34 -1.40
C LEU A 24 14.81 6.78 -2.22
N TYR A 25 14.93 7.16 -3.49
CA TYR A 25 16.05 6.75 -4.33
C TYR A 25 17.37 7.33 -3.83
N PHE A 26 17.41 8.63 -3.53
CA PHE A 26 18.61 9.26 -2.97
C PHE A 26 18.99 8.70 -1.60
N ALA A 27 18.02 8.45 -0.73
CA ALA A 27 18.25 7.83 0.58
C ALA A 27 18.85 6.43 0.42
N ALA A 28 18.27 5.58 -0.44
CA ALA A 28 18.79 4.24 -0.69
C ALA A 28 20.23 4.25 -1.23
N MET A 29 20.57 5.17 -2.13
CA MET A 29 21.95 5.32 -2.61
C MET A 29 22.88 5.80 -1.50
N TRP A 30 22.44 6.78 -0.71
CA TRP A 30 23.21 7.30 0.42
C TRP A 30 23.46 6.22 1.48
N ASP A 31 22.48 5.37 1.78
CA ASP A 31 22.60 4.30 2.77
C ASP A 31 23.62 3.24 2.38
N VAL A 32 23.73 2.92 1.08
CA VAL A 32 24.76 2.00 0.58
C VAL A 32 26.15 2.62 0.77
N VAL A 33 26.32 3.89 0.40
CA VAL A 33 27.60 4.60 0.60
C VAL A 33 27.94 4.70 2.07
N TYR A 34 26.98 5.10 2.91
CA TYR A 34 27.10 5.18 4.36
C TYR A 34 27.56 3.85 4.96
N PHE A 35 26.92 2.74 4.60
CA PHE A 35 27.26 1.41 5.12
C PHE A 35 28.70 1.03 4.78
N TRP A 36 29.13 1.19 3.53
CA TRP A 36 30.50 0.85 3.13
C TRP A 36 31.53 1.77 3.78
N THR A 37 31.29 3.08 3.81
CA THR A 37 32.19 4.04 4.46
C THR A 37 32.30 3.76 5.96
N ALA A 38 31.17 3.52 6.65
CA ALA A 38 31.16 3.18 8.07
C ALA A 38 31.86 1.84 8.36
N ALA A 39 31.66 0.83 7.50
CA ALA A 39 32.34 -0.46 7.64
C ALA A 39 33.86 -0.34 7.48
N LEU A 40 34.33 0.44 6.49
CA LEU A 40 35.76 0.68 6.28
C LEU A 40 36.39 1.44 7.47
N ILE A 41 35.69 2.46 7.99
CA ILE A 41 36.15 3.19 9.19
C ILE A 41 36.21 2.25 10.40
N MET A 42 35.22 1.36 10.57
CA MET A 42 35.21 0.39 11.67
C MET A 42 36.36 -0.62 11.59
N ILE A 43 36.71 -1.08 10.38
CA ILE A 43 37.87 -1.96 10.16
C ILE A 43 39.17 -1.21 10.49
N TYR A 44 39.30 0.04 10.04
CA TYR A 44 40.46 0.87 10.37
C TYR A 44 40.62 1.04 11.87
N LYS A 45 39.53 1.36 12.59
CA LYS A 45 39.54 1.53 14.04
C LYS A 45 39.91 0.25 14.78
N GLY A 46 39.40 -0.90 14.33
CA GLY A 46 39.72 -2.20 14.91
C GLY A 46 41.20 -2.57 14.85
N ASN A 47 41.93 -2.06 13.85
CA ASN A 47 43.36 -2.33 13.67
C ASN A 47 44.26 -1.25 14.29
N ALA A 48 43.85 0.02 14.23
CA ALA A 48 44.68 1.16 14.61
C ALA A 48 44.54 1.59 16.07
N LEU A 49 43.40 1.32 16.72
CA LEU A 49 43.15 1.75 18.09
C LEU A 49 43.13 0.56 19.07
N PRO A 50 43.79 0.69 20.23
CA PRO A 50 43.78 -0.34 21.26
C PRO A 50 42.41 -0.35 21.97
N TYR A 51 41.49 -1.18 21.50
CA TYR A 51 40.20 -1.37 22.16
C TYR A 51 40.38 -2.02 23.55
N PRO A 52 39.62 -1.61 24.58
CA PRO A 52 39.68 -2.24 25.90
C PRO A 52 39.24 -3.71 25.82
N ASN A 53 40.19 -4.65 25.90
CA ASN A 53 39.94 -6.10 25.81
C ASN A 53 39.49 -6.74 27.14
N VAL A 54 39.01 -5.95 28.09
CA VAL A 54 38.57 -6.45 29.41
C VAL A 54 37.19 -7.10 29.27
N GLY A 55 37.18 -8.41 28.99
CA GLY A 55 36.03 -9.31 29.12
C GLY A 55 34.99 -9.29 27.98
N HIS A 56 34.93 -8.22 27.17
CA HIS A 56 33.95 -8.09 26.09
C HIS A 56 34.57 -7.51 24.81
N ASN A 57 34.18 -8.07 23.65
CA ASN A 57 34.61 -7.58 22.34
C ASN A 57 33.76 -6.38 21.92
N TYR A 58 34.02 -5.20 22.50
CA TYR A 58 33.27 -3.96 22.21
C TYR A 58 33.26 -3.61 20.71
N TRP A 59 34.38 -3.82 20.02
CA TRP A 59 34.48 -3.65 18.57
C TRP A 59 33.46 -4.50 17.80
N GLY A 60 33.31 -5.77 18.17
CA GLY A 60 32.37 -6.68 17.52
C GLY A 60 30.91 -6.28 17.76
N LEU A 61 30.61 -5.69 18.92
CA LEU A 61 29.28 -5.20 19.27
C LEU A 61 28.92 -3.97 18.41
N GLU A 62 29.82 -3.00 18.31
CA GLU A 62 29.66 -1.81 17.44
C GLU A 62 29.51 -2.21 15.96
N PHE A 63 30.25 -3.22 15.51
CA PHE A 63 30.13 -3.78 14.17
C PHE A 63 28.79 -4.48 13.94
N SER A 64 28.31 -5.28 14.91
CA SER A 64 26.99 -5.93 14.83
C SER A 64 25.84 -4.93 14.75
N TYR A 65 25.98 -3.79 15.42
CA TYR A 65 25.01 -2.70 15.37
C TYR A 65 24.89 -2.11 13.95
N LEU A 66 25.99 -2.11 13.17
CA LEU A 66 25.99 -1.62 11.78
C LEU A 66 25.21 -2.56 10.86
N PHE A 67 25.25 -3.86 11.12
CA PHE A 67 24.40 -4.83 10.44
C PHE A 67 22.93 -4.72 10.85
N MET A 68 22.67 -4.41 12.12
CA MET A 68 21.30 -4.16 12.55
C MET A 68 20.73 -2.92 11.85
N TYR A 69 21.53 -1.87 11.69
CA TYR A 69 21.15 -0.67 10.95
C TYR A 69 20.67 -0.98 9.54
N ILE A 70 21.43 -1.73 8.73
CA ILE A 70 21.05 -2.00 7.33
C ILE A 70 19.74 -2.79 7.23
N VAL A 71 19.46 -3.69 8.17
CA VAL A 71 18.19 -4.45 8.20
C VAL A 71 17.02 -3.54 8.52
N VAL A 72 17.14 -2.70 9.55
CA VAL A 72 16.08 -1.77 9.96
C VAL A 72 15.83 -0.73 8.87
N GLU A 73 16.89 -0.23 8.25
CA GLU A 73 16.84 0.76 7.18
C GLU A 73 16.19 0.21 5.92
N TRP A 74 16.56 -1.02 5.53
CA TRP A 74 15.94 -1.73 4.41
C TRP A 74 14.42 -1.89 4.62
N LEU A 75 14.00 -2.28 5.83
CA LEU A 75 12.58 -2.37 6.16
C LEU A 75 11.91 -1.00 6.05
N ARG A 76 12.50 0.06 6.61
CA ARG A 76 11.94 1.42 6.52
C ARG A 76 11.71 1.86 5.08
N LEU A 77 12.73 1.70 4.22
CA LEU A 77 12.68 2.11 2.80
C LEU A 77 11.67 1.29 1.99
N THR A 78 11.61 -0.02 2.21
CA THR A 78 10.66 -0.89 1.50
C THR A 78 9.21 -0.64 1.91
N LEU A 79 8.94 -0.45 3.21
CA LEU A 79 7.60 -0.07 3.68
C LEU A 79 7.16 1.29 3.12
N MET A 80 8.07 2.25 3.08
CA MET A 80 7.76 3.59 2.58
C MET A 80 7.56 3.60 1.05
N GLY A 81 8.37 2.84 0.30
CA GLY A 81 8.20 2.65 -1.14
C GLY A 81 6.90 1.92 -1.50
N GLN A 82 6.56 0.86 -0.76
CA GLN A 82 5.30 0.13 -0.92
C GLN A 82 4.10 1.02 -0.54
N GLY A 83 4.20 1.82 0.52
CA GLY A 83 3.17 2.78 0.92
C GLY A 83 2.89 3.84 -0.15
N ASN A 84 3.95 4.37 -0.79
CA ASN A 84 3.81 5.34 -1.88
C ASN A 84 3.18 4.72 -3.13
N ALA A 85 3.58 3.49 -3.51
CA ALA A 85 3.05 2.80 -4.68
C ALA A 85 1.60 2.33 -4.50
N ALA A 86 1.23 1.89 -3.29
CA ALA A 86 -0.11 1.39 -2.96
C ALA A 86 -1.09 2.48 -2.49
N LEU A 87 -0.64 3.74 -2.31
CA LEU A 87 -1.39 4.81 -1.65
C LEU A 87 -2.02 4.37 -0.30
N SER A 88 -1.36 3.44 0.41
CA SER A 88 -1.85 2.94 1.71
C SER A 88 -1.27 3.77 2.85
N LYS A 89 -2.16 4.49 3.53
CA LYS A 89 -1.82 5.34 4.66
C LYS A 89 -1.16 4.55 5.80
N LYS A 90 -1.67 3.35 6.10
CA LYS A 90 -1.13 2.46 7.14
C LYS A 90 0.32 2.05 6.90
N LEU A 91 0.73 1.79 5.66
CA LEU A 91 2.12 1.40 5.36
C LEU A 91 3.08 2.58 5.55
N VAL A 92 2.67 3.77 5.10
CA VAL A 92 3.46 5.00 5.31
C VAL A 92 3.57 5.34 6.80
N TYR A 93 2.51 5.17 7.59
CA TYR A 93 2.59 5.34 9.05
C TYR A 93 3.53 4.35 9.72
N ARG A 94 3.54 3.09 9.28
CA ARG A 94 4.46 2.08 9.81
C ARG A 94 5.93 2.43 9.55
N SER A 95 6.27 2.94 8.36
CA SER A 95 7.63 3.38 8.09
C SER A 95 8.01 4.61 8.92
N LEU A 96 7.08 5.55 9.13
CA LEU A 96 7.28 6.72 10.00
C LEU A 96 7.55 6.34 11.47
N LEU A 97 6.92 5.27 11.97
CA LEU A 97 7.18 4.74 13.32
C LEU A 97 8.56 4.10 13.46
N ILE A 98 9.13 3.58 12.36
CA ILE A 98 10.48 3.00 12.34
C ILE A 98 11.53 4.12 12.27
N THR A 99 11.22 5.28 11.68
CA THR A 99 12.15 6.41 11.57
C THR A 99 12.82 6.86 12.88
N PRO A 100 12.14 7.05 14.02
CA PRO A 100 12.81 7.45 15.26
C PRO A 100 13.83 6.41 15.74
N ILE A 101 13.60 5.12 15.47
CA ILE A 101 14.56 4.06 15.80
C ILE A 101 15.83 4.23 14.97
N VAL A 102 15.71 4.54 13.67
CA VAL A 102 16.86 4.80 12.81
C VAL A 102 17.62 6.06 13.24
N ILE A 103 16.90 7.14 13.57
CA ILE A 103 17.53 8.37 14.08
C ILE A 103 18.31 8.05 15.36
N TYR A 104 17.75 7.25 16.27
CA TYR A 104 18.45 6.80 17.46
C TYR A 104 19.72 6.00 17.13
N MET A 105 19.69 5.11 16.13
CA MET A 105 20.88 4.38 15.67
C MET A 105 22.00 5.32 15.19
N HIS A 106 21.67 6.41 14.49
CA HIS A 106 22.68 7.40 14.10
C HIS A 106 23.21 8.21 15.29
N VAL A 107 22.34 8.58 16.23
CA VAL A 107 22.74 9.29 17.46
C VAL A 107 23.68 8.42 18.31
N TYR A 108 23.42 7.10 18.37
CA TYR A 108 24.31 6.15 19.04
C TYR A 108 25.73 6.21 18.47
N TYR A 109 25.90 6.22 17.14
CA TYR A 109 27.20 6.36 16.50
C TYR A 109 27.87 7.73 16.71
N MET A 110 27.11 8.79 17.00
CA MET A 110 27.69 10.11 17.24
C MET A 110 28.19 10.30 18.68
N VAL A 111 27.50 9.72 19.67
CA VAL A 111 27.70 10.06 21.09
C VAL A 111 28.21 8.89 21.93
N GLN A 112 27.78 7.66 21.65
CA GLN A 112 28.02 6.49 22.50
C GLN A 112 29.07 5.52 21.94
N GLN A 113 29.71 5.86 20.82
CA GLN A 113 30.79 5.05 20.25
C GLN A 113 32.07 5.17 21.09
N THR A 114 32.80 4.07 21.24
CA THR A 114 33.99 3.98 22.10
C THR A 114 35.10 4.96 21.69
N TYR A 115 35.22 5.19 20.39
CA TYR A 115 36.07 6.22 19.79
C TYR A 115 35.24 7.00 18.80
N ILE A 116 35.22 8.33 18.93
CA ILE A 116 34.43 9.20 18.06
C ILE A 116 35.40 9.88 17.08
N LEU A 117 35.31 9.56 15.79
CA LEU A 117 36.04 10.28 14.75
C LEU A 117 35.17 11.40 14.18
N GLU A 118 35.77 12.56 13.88
CA GLU A 118 35.06 13.70 13.30
C GLU A 118 34.38 13.36 11.96
N MET A 119 34.99 12.50 11.15
CA MET A 119 34.41 12.02 9.90
C MET A 119 33.13 11.18 10.11
N GLU A 120 33.05 10.39 11.18
CA GLU A 120 31.85 9.61 11.52
C GLU A 120 30.70 10.53 11.96
N VAL A 121 31.01 11.59 12.71
CA VAL A 121 30.01 12.58 13.12
C VAL A 121 29.42 13.29 11.90
N LEU A 122 30.26 13.72 10.96
CA LEU A 122 29.80 14.35 9.72
C LEU A 122 28.96 13.39 8.86
N LEU A 123 29.41 12.14 8.74
CA LEU A 123 28.70 11.11 7.98
C LEU A 123 27.30 10.83 8.58
N ASN A 124 27.21 10.68 9.90
CA ASN A 124 25.93 10.47 10.60
C ASN A 124 25.02 11.70 10.55
N ALA A 125 25.59 12.91 10.62
CA ALA A 125 24.81 14.15 10.50
C ALA A 125 24.13 14.26 9.13
N ILE A 126 24.82 13.92 8.04
CA ILE A 126 24.23 13.90 6.69
C ILE A 126 23.16 12.80 6.57
N SER A 127 23.37 11.62 7.15
CA SER A 127 22.36 10.56 7.17
C SER A 127 21.09 10.97 7.91
N ILE A 128 21.22 11.66 9.05
CA ILE A 128 20.08 12.21 9.80
C ILE A 128 19.36 13.28 8.98
N ALA A 129 20.08 14.17 8.31
CA ALA A 129 19.48 15.20 7.46
C ALA A 129 18.68 14.57 6.30
N THR A 130 19.26 13.60 5.61
CA THR A 130 18.61 12.88 4.50
C THR A 130 17.39 12.11 4.99
N THR A 131 17.50 11.42 6.13
CA THR A 131 16.37 10.72 6.77
C THR A 131 15.28 11.70 7.22
N GLY A 132 15.64 12.87 7.73
CA GLY A 132 14.70 13.92 8.12
C GLY A 132 13.88 14.46 6.95
N ILE A 133 14.51 14.65 5.78
CA ILE A 133 13.80 15.06 4.56
C ILE A 133 12.82 13.97 4.09
N THR A 134 13.24 12.70 4.10
CA THR A 134 12.37 11.57 3.75
C THR A 134 11.22 11.40 4.75
N PHE A 135 11.47 11.62 6.04
CA PHE A 135 10.44 11.63 7.07
C PHE A 135 9.41 12.73 6.83
N MET A 136 9.88 13.97 6.63
CA MET A 136 9.01 15.12 6.45
C MET A 136 8.15 14.98 5.18
N SER A 137 8.74 14.52 4.07
CA SER A 137 8.00 14.22 2.84
C SER A 137 7.01 13.07 3.03
N GLY A 138 7.40 11.98 3.70
CA GLY A 138 6.50 10.88 4.04
C GLY A 138 5.33 11.30 4.93
N TRP A 139 5.57 12.21 5.88
CA TRP A 139 4.54 12.80 6.74
C TRP A 139 3.52 13.62 5.96
N PHE A 140 3.97 14.48 5.05
CA PHE A 140 3.08 15.23 4.16
C PHE A 140 2.24 14.31 3.27
N VAL A 141 2.84 13.24 2.75
CA VAL A 141 2.11 12.23 1.97
C VAL A 141 1.08 11.51 2.84
N ALA A 142 1.44 11.10 4.06
CA ALA A 142 0.53 10.45 4.99
C ALA A 142 -0.68 11.33 5.36
N MET A 143 -0.51 12.65 5.46
CA MET A 143 -1.60 13.60 5.69
C MET A 143 -2.55 13.73 4.48
N GLY A 144 -2.01 13.70 3.26
CA GLY A 144 -2.80 13.83 2.03
C GLY A 144 -3.51 12.56 1.57
N LEU A 145 -3.16 11.39 2.12
CA LEU A 145 -3.72 10.11 1.72
C LEU A 145 -5.13 9.89 2.31
N PRO A 146 -6.13 9.52 1.48
CA PRO A 146 -7.43 9.06 1.96
C PRO A 146 -7.30 7.80 2.83
N ASP A 147 -8.15 7.64 3.84
CA ASP A 147 -8.23 6.43 4.66
C ASP A 147 -8.87 5.27 3.88
N ALA A 148 -8.22 4.82 2.81
CA ALA A 148 -8.66 3.66 2.02
C ALA A 148 -8.68 2.36 2.84
N ASP A 149 -8.05 2.38 4.02
CA ASP A 149 -7.94 1.25 4.94
C ASP A 149 -9.22 1.02 5.79
N ALA A 150 -10.18 1.96 5.80
CA ALA A 150 -11.48 1.75 6.47
C ALA A 150 -12.44 0.83 5.68
N ASP A 151 -12.32 0.81 4.35
CA ASP A 151 -13.15 -0.03 3.47
C ASP A 151 -12.47 -1.35 3.04
N GLY A 152 -11.15 -1.45 3.19
CA GLY A 152 -10.33 -2.58 2.72
C GLY A 152 -10.27 -3.80 3.66
N MET A 153 -10.66 -3.65 4.93
CA MET A 153 -10.76 -4.79 5.88
C MET A 153 -11.98 -5.69 5.64
N ARG A 154 -12.64 -5.56 4.48
CA ARG A 154 -13.70 -6.47 4.00
C ARG A 154 -13.19 -7.61 3.11
N TRP A 155 -11.91 -7.66 2.77
CA TRP A 155 -11.38 -8.65 1.82
C TRP A 155 -10.48 -9.73 2.42
N VAL A 156 -10.25 -9.75 3.74
CA VAL A 156 -9.49 -10.82 4.44
C VAL A 156 -10.32 -11.49 5.55
N GLY A 157 -11.65 -11.37 5.49
CA GLY A 157 -12.55 -12.09 6.39
C GLY A 157 -13.99 -12.02 5.91
N GLY A 158 -14.47 -13.13 5.35
CA GLY A 158 -15.89 -13.35 5.09
C GLY A 158 -16.44 -12.59 3.89
N GLY A 159 -16.35 -13.20 2.71
CA GLY A 159 -17.30 -12.91 1.64
C GLY A 159 -18.71 -13.30 2.09
N ASN A 160 -19.45 -12.33 2.64
CA ASN A 160 -20.91 -12.31 2.61
C ASN A 160 -21.40 -10.87 2.76
N GLY A 161 -20.94 -10.00 1.86
CA GLY A 161 -21.56 -8.70 1.63
C GLY A 161 -22.76 -8.91 0.72
N ASN A 162 -23.93 -9.08 1.31
CA ASN A 162 -25.22 -9.11 0.65
C ASN A 162 -25.38 -7.84 -0.21
N TYR A 163 -25.07 -7.93 -1.51
CA TYR A 163 -25.34 -6.84 -2.46
C TYR A 163 -26.86 -6.78 -2.65
N ASN A 164 -27.52 -6.06 -1.75
CA ASN A 164 -28.93 -5.73 -1.86
C ASN A 164 -29.13 -4.89 -3.11
N GLY A 165 -29.60 -5.52 -4.18
CA GLY A 165 -29.79 -4.96 -5.52
C GLY A 165 -30.96 -3.96 -5.63
N ASN A 166 -31.19 -3.10 -4.64
CA ASN A 166 -32.38 -2.26 -4.58
C ASN A 166 -32.15 -0.74 -4.69
N ASN A 167 -30.93 -0.27 -4.97
CA ASN A 167 -30.66 1.18 -5.06
C ASN A 167 -30.66 1.78 -6.48
N TRP A 168 -31.29 1.13 -7.46
CA TRP A 168 -31.47 1.67 -8.82
C TRP A 168 -32.93 2.01 -9.16
N ARG A 169 -33.61 2.80 -8.32
CA ARG A 169 -34.92 3.36 -8.69
C ARG A 169 -35.09 4.81 -8.25
N GLY A 170 -34.54 5.72 -9.07
CA GLY A 170 -35.18 7.01 -9.31
C GLY A 170 -36.10 6.86 -10.52
N GLY A 171 -37.42 6.83 -10.30
CA GLY A 171 -38.42 6.89 -11.36
C GLY A 171 -39.68 6.05 -11.09
N GLY A 172 -40.72 6.70 -10.55
CA GLY A 172 -42.14 6.35 -10.77
C GLY A 172 -42.73 5.16 -10.00
N ALA A 173 -43.62 5.46 -9.04
CA ALA A 173 -44.64 4.55 -8.49
C ALA A 173 -45.70 4.17 -9.59
N PRO A 174 -46.71 3.29 -9.37
CA PRO A 174 -47.20 2.78 -8.10
C PRO A 174 -47.71 1.30 -8.09
N THR A 175 -48.28 0.93 -6.94
CA THR A 175 -49.29 -0.11 -6.70
C THR A 175 -48.84 -1.56 -6.48
N GLY A 176 -49.39 -2.14 -5.41
CA GLY A 176 -49.68 -3.57 -5.36
C GLY A 176 -49.09 -4.30 -4.17
N ALA A 177 -49.46 -3.90 -2.95
CA ALA A 177 -49.41 -4.79 -1.80
C ALA A 177 -50.23 -6.06 -2.09
N ALA A 178 -49.58 -7.15 -2.54
CA ALA A 178 -50.18 -8.48 -2.61
C ALA A 178 -49.10 -9.55 -2.89
N ALA A 179 -48.11 -9.67 -2.02
CA ALA A 179 -47.22 -10.83 -1.98
C ALA A 179 -47.10 -11.33 -0.54
N ALA A 180 -48.25 -11.61 0.08
CA ALA A 180 -48.36 -12.31 1.34
C ALA A 180 -49.62 -13.18 1.32
N ALA A 181 -49.47 -14.44 1.76
CA ALA A 181 -50.43 -15.56 1.78
C ALA A 181 -50.66 -16.22 0.39
N MET A 182 -50.13 -17.41 0.06
CA MET A 182 -49.98 -18.67 0.79
C MET A 182 -51.32 -19.23 1.34
N ARG A 183 -52.08 -19.98 0.51
CA ARG A 183 -52.67 -21.31 0.81
C ARG A 183 -53.70 -21.80 -0.24
N SER A 184 -53.45 -23.04 -0.70
CA SER A 184 -54.42 -24.11 -1.04
C SER A 184 -55.22 -24.09 -2.36
N PRO A 185 -55.41 -25.26 -3.04
CA PRO A 185 -55.99 -25.37 -4.38
C PRO A 185 -57.52 -25.55 -4.36
N GLY A 186 -58.20 -25.01 -5.37
CA GLY A 186 -59.66 -25.10 -5.51
C GLY A 186 -60.12 -24.86 -6.94
N ARG A 187 -60.97 -25.77 -7.42
CA ARG A 187 -61.33 -26.08 -8.81
C ARG A 187 -62.69 -25.46 -9.19
N GLY A 188 -62.78 -24.96 -10.43
CA GLY A 188 -64.02 -24.88 -11.25
C GLY A 188 -64.60 -23.48 -11.49
N PRO A 189 -65.58 -23.33 -12.41
CA PRO A 189 -65.70 -23.95 -13.74
C PRO A 189 -66.14 -22.95 -14.86
N ASN A 190 -66.03 -23.39 -16.12
CA ASN A 190 -66.69 -22.89 -17.34
C ASN A 190 -66.09 -21.68 -18.10
N GLY A 191 -65.71 -21.93 -19.36
CA GLY A 191 -65.49 -20.90 -20.37
C GLY A 191 -64.54 -21.32 -21.50
N ALA A 192 -64.96 -22.29 -22.31
CA ALA A 192 -64.23 -22.78 -23.49
C ALA A 192 -64.13 -21.75 -24.63
N GLN A 193 -63.04 -21.80 -25.40
CA GLN A 193 -62.85 -21.46 -26.84
C GLN A 193 -61.32 -21.52 -27.11
N ALA A 194 -60.71 -22.58 -27.65
CA ALA A 194 -60.77 -23.16 -29.00
C ALA A 194 -60.43 -22.17 -30.15
N LEU A 195 -59.31 -22.43 -30.84
CA LEU A 195 -59.09 -22.39 -32.32
C LEU A 195 -57.77 -21.72 -32.81
N SER A 196 -56.88 -22.59 -33.33
CA SER A 196 -56.07 -22.51 -34.57
C SER A 196 -55.04 -21.38 -34.85
N PRO A 197 -53.82 -21.70 -35.37
CA PRO A 197 -52.84 -20.71 -35.85
C PRO A 197 -52.91 -20.47 -37.38
N PRO A 198 -52.52 -19.27 -37.88
CA PRO A 198 -52.00 -19.12 -39.25
C PRO A 198 -50.63 -18.39 -39.24
N ARG A 199 -49.57 -18.97 -39.81
CA ARG A 199 -49.18 -19.05 -41.24
C ARG A 199 -48.23 -17.90 -41.63
N ALA A 200 -46.99 -18.28 -41.96
CA ALA A 200 -45.93 -17.41 -42.46
C ALA A 200 -46.31 -16.72 -43.78
N THR A 201 -45.87 -15.47 -43.96
CA THR A 201 -45.78 -14.83 -45.28
C THR A 201 -44.41 -14.17 -45.42
N PHE A 202 -43.67 -14.66 -46.41
CA PHE A 202 -42.39 -14.17 -46.90
C PHE A 202 -42.65 -13.21 -48.07
N THR A 203 -41.95 -12.08 -48.12
CA THR A 203 -41.97 -11.21 -49.29
C THR A 203 -40.55 -10.74 -49.59
N VAL A 204 -39.98 -11.30 -50.66
CA VAL A 204 -38.80 -10.78 -51.37
C VAL A 204 -39.29 -9.74 -52.37
N THR A 205 -38.65 -8.58 -52.40
CA THR A 205 -38.76 -7.66 -53.53
C THR A 205 -37.34 -7.28 -53.96
N GLY A 206 -36.89 -7.89 -55.05
CA GLY A 206 -35.82 -7.36 -55.88
C GLY A 206 -36.45 -6.58 -57.03
N GLY A 207 -35.81 -5.49 -57.45
CA GLY A 207 -36.23 -4.69 -58.59
C GLY A 207 -35.15 -3.67 -58.92
N ALA A 208 -34.40 -3.97 -59.99
CA ALA A 208 -33.38 -3.13 -60.59
C ALA A 208 -33.98 -1.86 -61.23
N ASN A 209 -33.18 -0.79 -61.24
CA ASN A 209 -32.90 0.09 -62.39
C ASN A 209 -31.59 0.84 -62.11
#